data_AF-A0A1M6RZF9-F1
#
_entry.id   AF-A0A1M6RZF9-F1
#
_cell.length_a   1.000
_cell.length_b   1.000
_cell.length_c   1.000
_cell.angle_alpha   90.00
_cell.angle_beta   90.00
_cell.angle_gamma   90.00
#
_symmetry.space_group_name_H-M   'P 1'
#
loop_
_entity.id
_entity.type
_entity.pdbx_description
1 polymer ?
#
loop_
_entity_poly.entity_id
_entity_poly.type
_entity_poly.pdbx_seq_one_letter_code
_entity_poly.pdbx_strand_id
1 'polypeptide(L)' 'MALAIASVPILTGEASDRFDLMMEESEKRRGSIDFSKQIEQARDILSKADFREYK' A
#
# COMPACT_ATOMS: atom_id res chain seq x y z
N MET A 1 8.13 37.49 -6.76
CA MET A 1 6.72 37.09 -6.55
C MET A 1 6.72 35.99 -5.49
N ALA A 2 6.25 36.27 -4.28
CA ALA A 2 6.07 35.23 -3.26
C ALA A 2 4.73 34.53 -3.52
N LEU A 3 4.72 33.20 -3.59
CA LEU A 3 3.49 32.42 -3.61
C LEU A 3 2.81 32.59 -2.25
N ALA A 4 1.57 33.08 -2.24
CA ALA A 4 0.76 33.09 -1.02
C ALA A 4 0.70 31.65 -0.47
N ILE A 5 1.12 31.45 0.78
CA ILE A 5 0.96 30.17 1.47
C ILE A 5 -0.55 30.00 1.69
N ALA A 6 -1.22 29.38 0.72
CA ALA A 6 -2.56 28.89 0.92
C ALA A 6 -2.47 27.84 2.04
N SER A 7 -3.24 28.02 3.11
CA SER A 7 -3.34 27.02 4.17
C SER A 7 -3.67 25.66 3.56
N VAL A 8 -2.91 24.63 3.92
CA VAL A 8 -3.16 23.26 3.45
C VAL A 8 -4.64 22.93 3.71
N PRO A 9 -5.42 22.50 2.70
CA PRO A 9 -6.81 22.18 2.91
C PRO A 9 -6.93 21.00 3.86
N ILE A 10 -7.62 21.20 4.98
CA ILE A 10 -7.86 20.18 6.00
C ILE A 10 -9.21 19.54 5.70
N LEU A 11 -9.25 18.21 5.65
CA LEU A 11 -10.51 17.46 5.57
C LEU A 11 -11.32 17.73 6.84
N THR A 12 -12.59 18.10 6.70
CA THR A 12 -13.48 18.37 7.85
C THR A 12 -14.88 17.81 7.60
N GLY A 13 -15.66 17.68 8.67
CA GLY A 13 -17.03 17.15 8.64
C GLY A 13 -17.09 15.66 8.26
N GLU A 14 -18.21 15.25 7.68
CA GLU A 14 -18.51 13.84 7.39
C GLU A 14 -17.45 13.13 6.53
N ALA A 15 -16.73 13.87 5.68
CA ALA A 15 -15.63 13.31 4.90
C ALA A 15 -14.43 12.94 5.79
N SER A 16 -14.12 13.74 6.80
CA SER A 16 -13.06 13.45 7.79
C SER A 16 -13.44 12.23 8.61
N ASP A 17 -14.67 12.18 9.13
CA ASP A 17 -15.13 11.08 9.98
C ASP A 17 -15.08 9.74 9.23
N ARG A 18 -15.50 9.73 7.97
CA ARG A 18 -15.41 8.53 7.11
C ARG A 18 -13.97 8.13 6.85
N PHE A 19 -13.07 9.08 6.66
CA PHE A 19 -11.65 8.79 6.46
C PHE A 19 -11.06 8.11 7.69
N ASP A 20 -11.32 8.64 8.89
CA ASP A 20 -10.79 8.09 10.14
C ASP A 20 -11.31 6.66 10.40
N LEU A 21 -12.59 6.41 10.15
CA LEU A 21 -13.18 5.07 10.26
C LEU A 21 -12.53 4.06 9.31
N MET A 22 -12.37 4.44 8.03
CA MET A 22 -11.75 3.57 7.02
C MET A 22 -10.27 3.32 7.32
N MET A 23 -9.57 4.33 7.83
CA MET A 23 -8.19 4.21 8.28
C MET A 23 -8.08 3.22 9.44
N GLU A 24 -8.94 3.33 10.45
CA GLU A 24 -8.95 2.42 11.60
C GLU A 24 -9.22 0.97 11.18
N GLU A 25 -10.19 0.76 10.28
CA GLU A 25 -10.50 -0.57 9.75
C GLU A 25 -9.34 -1.15 8.93
N SER A 26 -8.68 -0.32 8.12
CA SER A 26 -7.49 -0.73 7.35
C SER A 26 -6.32 -1.09 8.27
N GLU A 27 -6.09 -0.31 9.33
CA GLU A 27 -5.05 -0.60 10.33
C GLU A 27 -5.32 -1.91 11.06
N LYS A 28 -6.57 -2.19 11.44
CA LYS A 28 -6.96 -3.48 12.03
C LYS A 28 -6.70 -4.67 11.11
N ARG A 29 -6.84 -4.47 9.80
CA ARG A 29 -6.58 -5.49 8.76
C ARG A 29 -5.11 -5.49 8.30
N ARG A 30 -4.25 -4.62 8.85
CA ARG A 30 -2.87 -4.51 8.42
C ARG A 30 -2.12 -5.80 8.77
N GLY A 31 -1.59 -6.46 7.74
CA GLY A 31 -0.90 -7.74 7.90
C GLY A 31 -1.83 -8.94 8.16
N SER A 32 -3.15 -8.79 8.00
CA SER A 32 -4.09 -9.91 8.11
C SER A 32 -4.07 -10.83 6.88
N ILE A 33 -3.43 -10.40 5.79
CA ILE A 33 -3.33 -11.17 4.55
C ILE A 33 -2.07 -12.03 4.63
N ASP A 34 -2.25 -13.34 4.55
CA ASP A 34 -1.16 -14.30 4.41
C ASP A 34 -0.76 -14.43 2.93
N PHE A 35 0.50 -14.10 2.64
CA PHE A 35 1.09 -14.19 1.30
C PHE A 35 1.96 -15.45 1.10
N SER A 36 1.93 -16.41 2.04
CA SER A 36 2.81 -17.58 2.01
C SER A 36 2.69 -18.37 0.69
N LYS A 37 1.47 -18.50 0.13
CA LYS A 37 1.24 -19.21 -1.14
C LYS A 37 1.83 -18.46 -2.34
N GLN A 38 1.69 -17.14 -2.38
CA GLN A 38 2.24 -16.30 -3.43
C GLN A 38 3.77 -16.30 -3.40
N ILE A 39 4.35 -16.31 -2.19
CA ILE A 39 5.79 -16.44 -2.00
C ILE A 39 6.28 -17.80 -2.51
N GLU A 40 5.57 -18.88 -2.20
CA GLU A 40 5.90 -20.23 -2.70
C GLU A 40 5.83 -20.30 -4.23
N GLN A 41 4.77 -19.75 -4.83
CA GLN A 41 4.64 -19.66 -6.29
C GLN A 41 5.77 -18.84 -6.92
N ALA A 42 6.12 -17.70 -6.33
CA ALA A 42 7.24 -16.89 -6.81
C ALA A 42 8.57 -17.66 -6.76
N ARG A 43 8.81 -18.43 -5.68
CA ARG A 43 10.00 -19.29 -5.56
C ARG A 43 10.03 -20.36 -6.65
N ASP A 44 8.92 -21.03 -6.93
CA ASP A 44 8.83 -22.03 -7.98
C ASP A 44 9.14 -21.43 -9.36
N ILE A 45 8.55 -20.27 -9.67
CA ILE A 45 8.83 -19.54 -10.92
C ILE A 45 10.31 -19.19 -11.03
N LEU A 46 10.91 -18.61 -9.99
CA LEU A 46 12.33 -18.23 -9.99
C LEU A 46 13.25 -19.45 -10.10
N SER A 47 12.89 -20.59 -9.53
CA SER A 47 13.68 -21.83 -9.64
C SER A 47 13.73 -22.39 -11.06
N LYS A 48 12.69 -22.13 -11.86
CA LYS A 48 12.55 -22.57 -13.25
C LYS A 48 13.09 -21.54 -14.25
N ALA A 49 13.33 -20.31 -13.81
CA ALA A 49 13.86 -19.25 -14.65
C ALA A 49 15.34 -19.48 -14.93
N ASP A 50 15.72 -19.49 -16.22
CA ASP A 50 17.12 -19.54 -16.61
C ASP A 50 17.73 -18.13 -16.65
N PHE A 51 18.44 -17.76 -15.58
CA PHE A 51 19.11 -16.45 -15.49
C PHE A 51 20.43 -16.38 -16.28
N ARG A 52 20.80 -17.43 -17.02
CA ARG A 52 22.08 -17.50 -17.75
C ARG A 52 22.17 -16.59 -18.97
N GLU A 53 21.05 -16.11 -19.52
CA GLU A 53 21.04 -15.23 -20.70
C GLU A 53 21.40 -13.75 -20.41
N TYR A 54 21.55 -13.36 -19.13
CA TYR A 54 21.86 -11.97 -18.74
C TYR A 54 23.34 -11.72 -18.43
N LYS A 55 24.26 -12.55 -18.94
CA LYS A 55 25.71 -12.43 -18.73
C LYS A 55 26.46 -12.03 -19.99
#